data_AF-A0A7S0Z7I0-F1
#
_entry.id   AF-A0A7S0Z7I0-F1
#
_cell.length_a   1.000
_cell.length_b   1.000
_cell.length_c   1.000
_cell.angle_alpha   90.00
_cell.angle_beta   90.00
_cell.angle_gamma   90.00
#
_symmetry.space_group_name_H-M   'P 1'
#
loop_
_entity.id
_entity.type
_entity.pdbx_description
1 polymer ?
#
loop_
_entity_poly.entity_id
_entity_poly.type
_entity_poly.pdbx_seq_one_letter_code
_entity_poly.pdbx_strand_id
1 'polypeptide(L)'
;VAAPRRRRHMDAEDDARWWARLVPTCDVSRECAHVDRAALTRDDAGNLVTLANDAPLRGPEIKLRLKSCVLGRVVMNKEGTARAKSQPADVALDVPSVSAKHAVITCEVKDAEASPPEFEMKVVDVSRNGLTLNGSKLTKDQYYALKDGDVLTLPFHLEYRFELNPEGVLPRATRV
;
A
#
# COMPACT_ATOMS: atom_id res chain seq x y z
N VAL A 1 -33.63 28.33 -2.86
CA VAL A 1 -33.26 27.20 -3.73
C VAL A 1 -31.74 27.10 -3.75
N ALA A 2 -31.15 26.25 -2.91
CA ALA A 2 -29.70 26.09 -2.82
C ALA A 2 -29.24 25.06 -3.86
N ALA A 3 -28.26 25.43 -4.69
CA ALA A 3 -27.72 24.60 -5.75
C ALA A 3 -27.05 23.31 -5.19
N PRO A 4 -27.11 22.18 -5.92
CA PRO A 4 -26.49 20.95 -5.47
C PRO A 4 -24.97 21.10 -5.52
N ARG A 5 -24.31 21.05 -4.35
CA ARG A 5 -22.85 20.99 -4.25
C ARG A 5 -22.38 19.71 -4.95
N ARG A 6 -21.59 19.89 -6.01
CA ARG A 6 -20.90 18.84 -6.78
C ARG A 6 -20.21 17.83 -5.84
N ARG A 7 -20.86 16.70 -5.60
CA ARG A 7 -20.26 15.45 -5.13
C ARG A 7 -20.12 14.55 -6.36
N ARG A 8 -19.05 13.73 -6.40
CA ARG A 8 -18.57 12.87 -7.51
C ARG A 8 -17.42 13.49 -8.31
N HIS A 9 -16.19 13.31 -7.84
CA HIS A 9 -15.00 13.22 -8.72
C HIS A 9 -13.74 12.76 -7.95
N MET A 10 -13.64 13.10 -6.66
CA MET A 10 -12.39 12.95 -5.89
C MET A 10 -11.99 11.48 -5.60
N ASP A 11 -12.95 10.57 -5.40
CA ASP A 11 -12.65 9.17 -5.08
C ASP A 11 -12.17 8.35 -6.30
N ALA A 12 -12.57 8.74 -7.51
CA ALA A 12 -12.17 8.07 -8.75
C ALA A 12 -10.75 8.49 -9.21
N GLU A 13 -10.41 9.78 -9.07
CA GLU A 13 -9.07 10.29 -9.42
C GLU A 13 -7.98 9.78 -8.47
N ASP A 14 -8.28 9.60 -7.18
CA ASP A 14 -7.30 9.10 -6.20
C ASP A 14 -7.04 7.59 -6.35
N ASP A 15 -8.04 6.85 -6.86
CA ASP A 15 -7.90 5.43 -7.20
C ASP A 15 -7.10 5.21 -8.50
N ALA A 16 -7.18 6.14 -9.44
CA ALA A 16 -6.41 6.11 -10.69
C ALA A 16 -4.92 6.43 -10.50
N ARG A 17 -4.56 7.19 -9.46
CA ARG A 17 -3.20 7.74 -9.31
C ARG A 17 -2.29 6.87 -8.44
N TRP A 18 -1.72 5.83 -9.05
CA TRP A 18 -0.75 4.89 -8.47
C TRP A 18 0.45 4.71 -9.42
N TRP A 19 1.65 4.55 -8.88
CA TRP A 19 2.88 4.40 -9.68
C TRP A 19 3.31 2.94 -9.84
N ALA A 20 2.92 2.09 -8.89
CA ALA A 20 3.04 0.65 -8.94
C ALA A 20 1.93 -0.02 -8.12
N ARG A 21 1.76 -1.32 -8.25
CA ARG A 21 0.81 -2.11 -7.46
C ARG A 21 1.38 -3.47 -7.10
N LEU A 22 0.81 -4.09 -6.07
CA LEU A 22 1.02 -5.48 -5.71
C LEU A 22 -0.25 -6.25 -6.09
N VAL A 23 -0.12 -7.15 -7.05
CA VAL A 23 -1.22 -7.97 -7.58
C VAL A 23 -1.18 -9.34 -6.91
N PRO A 24 -2.27 -9.81 -6.28
CA PRO A 24 -2.29 -11.11 -5.63
C PRO A 24 -2.10 -12.25 -6.65
N THR A 25 -1.27 -13.23 -6.32
CA THR A 25 -1.00 -14.39 -7.19
C THR A 25 -1.66 -15.69 -6.72
N CYS A 26 -2.12 -15.75 -5.47
CA CYS A 26 -2.73 -16.93 -4.86
C CYS A 26 -4.06 -16.60 -4.18
N ASP A 27 -4.84 -17.62 -3.82
CA ASP A 27 -6.17 -17.42 -3.22
C ASP A 27 -6.10 -16.73 -1.86
N VAL A 28 -5.09 -17.05 -1.05
CA VAL A 28 -4.88 -16.42 0.25
C VAL A 28 -4.68 -14.91 0.12
N SER A 29 -3.89 -14.44 -0.85
CA SER A 29 -3.69 -13.01 -1.08
C SER A 29 -4.87 -12.34 -1.80
N ARG A 30 -5.67 -13.09 -2.57
CA ARG A 30 -6.93 -12.60 -3.18
C ARG A 30 -8.03 -12.34 -2.14
N GLU A 31 -8.04 -13.09 -1.06
CA GLU A 31 -9.00 -12.90 0.04
C GLU A 31 -8.54 -11.87 1.07
N CYS A 32 -7.28 -11.44 1.00
CA CYS A 32 -6.71 -10.50 1.95
C CYS A 32 -7.18 -9.07 1.66
N ALA A 33 -8.02 -8.54 2.55
CA ALA A 33 -8.42 -7.15 2.57
C ALA A 33 -7.33 -6.25 3.20
N HIS A 34 -7.33 -4.97 2.81
CA HIS A 34 -6.42 -3.98 3.39
C HIS A 34 -7.06 -2.61 3.59
N VAL A 35 -6.51 -1.87 4.55
CA VAL A 35 -6.76 -0.46 4.77
C VAL A 35 -5.65 0.34 4.13
N ASP A 36 -6.03 1.20 3.19
CA ASP A 36 -5.11 2.10 2.49
C ASP A 36 -5.27 3.53 3.04
N ARG A 37 -4.27 4.00 3.79
CA ARG A 37 -4.27 5.36 4.36
C ARG A 37 -3.81 6.42 3.38
N ALA A 38 -3.14 6.02 2.31
CA ALA A 38 -2.69 6.94 1.28
C ALA A 38 -3.89 7.44 0.47
N ALA A 39 -4.88 6.58 0.24
CA ALA A 39 -6.22 6.98 -0.17
C ALA A 39 -6.86 7.83 0.93
N LEU A 40 -7.08 9.12 0.68
CA LEU A 40 -7.73 10.02 1.63
C LEU A 40 -9.23 9.69 1.70
N THR A 41 -9.60 8.56 2.31
CA THR A 41 -11.00 8.14 2.39
C THR A 41 -11.77 9.13 3.22
N ARG A 42 -12.81 9.72 2.62
CA ARG A 42 -13.80 10.55 3.30
C ARG A 42 -15.10 9.77 3.46
N ASP A 43 -15.79 9.97 4.57
CA ASP A 43 -17.12 9.41 4.79
C ASP A 43 -18.17 10.11 3.91
N ASP A 44 -19.43 9.64 3.96
CA ASP A 44 -20.55 10.26 3.23
C ASP A 44 -20.82 11.71 3.65
N ALA A 45 -20.26 12.18 4.77
CA ALA A 45 -20.33 13.57 5.21
C ALA A 45 -19.15 14.42 4.69
N GLY A 46 -18.15 13.81 4.05
CA GLY A 46 -16.95 14.46 3.53
C GLY A 46 -15.84 14.63 4.58
N ASN A 47 -15.97 14.02 5.75
CA ASN A 47 -14.92 14.01 6.78
C ASN A 47 -13.92 12.90 6.50
N LEU A 48 -12.66 13.09 6.87
CA LEU A 48 -11.68 12.01 6.78
C LEU A 48 -12.12 10.82 7.65
N VAL A 49 -12.16 9.63 7.06
CA VAL A 49 -12.44 8.40 7.80
C VAL A 49 -11.31 8.19 8.81
N THR A 50 -11.69 8.15 10.08
CA THR A 50 -10.72 8.12 11.20
C THR A 50 -10.53 6.72 11.80
N LEU A 51 -11.48 5.81 11.58
CA LEU A 51 -11.45 4.43 12.03
C LEU A 51 -11.07 3.50 10.87
N ALA A 52 -10.14 2.57 11.11
CA ALA A 52 -9.68 1.60 10.13
C ALA A 52 -10.76 0.57 9.79
N ASN A 53 -11.63 0.25 10.76
CA ASN A 53 -12.78 -0.64 10.54
C ASN A 53 -13.88 0.01 9.68
N ASP A 54 -13.94 1.35 9.67
CA ASP A 54 -14.89 2.11 8.84
C ASP A 54 -14.25 2.54 7.51
N ALA A 55 -12.93 2.34 7.35
CA ALA A 55 -12.28 2.55 6.07
C ALA A 55 -12.77 1.46 5.11
N PRO A 56 -13.16 1.81 3.87
CA PRO A 56 -13.54 0.79 2.91
C PRO A 56 -12.37 -0.17 2.74
N LEU A 57 -12.60 -1.42 3.10
CA LEU A 57 -11.65 -2.50 2.81
C LEU A 57 -11.43 -2.52 1.31
N ARG A 58 -10.18 -2.33 0.90
CA ARG A 58 -9.77 -2.41 -0.50
C ARG A 58 -9.23 -3.80 -0.75
N GLY A 59 -9.42 -4.29 -1.96
CA GLY A 59 -8.82 -5.54 -2.35
C GLY A 59 -9.01 -5.85 -3.83
N PRO A 60 -8.30 -6.88 -4.32
CA PRO A 60 -7.17 -7.52 -3.64
C PRO A 60 -5.81 -6.93 -4.05
N GLU A 61 -5.80 -6.03 -5.04
CA GLU A 61 -4.60 -5.31 -5.47
C GLU A 61 -4.26 -4.17 -4.53
N ILE A 62 -3.00 -4.05 -4.14
CA ILE A 62 -2.51 -2.95 -3.30
C ILE A 62 -1.84 -1.92 -4.19
N LYS A 63 -2.42 -0.72 -4.27
CA LYS A 63 -1.89 0.39 -5.07
C LYS A 63 -0.85 1.19 -4.29
N LEU A 64 0.36 1.30 -4.83
CA LEU A 64 1.46 2.09 -4.28
C LEU A 64 1.41 3.51 -4.86
N ARG A 65 1.31 4.51 -3.99
CA ARG A 65 1.14 5.92 -4.37
C ARG A 65 2.24 6.85 -3.84
N LEU A 66 2.92 6.44 -2.79
CA LEU A 66 3.93 7.23 -2.09
C LEU A 66 5.34 6.81 -2.51
N LYS A 67 6.32 7.72 -2.42
CA LYS A 67 7.76 7.42 -2.60
C LYS A 67 8.30 6.43 -1.57
N SER A 68 7.69 6.36 -0.39
CA SER A 68 7.96 5.36 0.62
C SER A 68 6.63 4.88 1.16
N CYS A 69 6.40 3.58 1.07
CA CYS A 69 5.16 2.94 1.49
C CYS A 69 5.48 1.83 2.49
N VAL A 70 4.97 1.98 3.71
CA VAL A 70 5.06 0.97 4.76
C VAL A 70 3.90 0.00 4.60
N LEU A 71 4.22 -1.28 4.38
CA LEU A 71 3.28 -2.38 4.46
C LEU A 71 3.32 -2.97 5.86
N GLY A 72 2.16 -3.26 6.44
CA GLY A 72 2.09 -3.88 7.76
C GLY A 72 0.71 -4.41 8.06
N ARG A 73 0.45 -4.73 9.33
CA ARG A 73 -0.87 -5.18 9.78
C ARG A 73 -1.70 -4.06 10.39
N VAL A 74 -3.01 -4.27 10.45
CA VAL A 74 -3.91 -3.48 11.29
C VAL A 74 -3.54 -3.69 12.78
N VAL A 75 -3.41 -2.57 13.50
CA VAL A 75 -3.13 -2.49 14.94
C VAL A 75 -4.33 -1.87 15.63
N MET A 76 -4.83 -2.56 16.65
CA MET A 76 -5.90 -2.08 17.54
C MET A 76 -5.30 -1.39 18.76
N ASN A 77 -5.97 -0.35 19.28
CA ASN A 77 -5.66 0.23 20.58
C ASN A 77 -6.19 -0.64 21.73
N LYS A 78 -5.92 -0.23 22.98
CA LYS A 78 -6.35 -0.93 24.19
C LYS A 78 -7.87 -1.07 24.29
N GLU A 79 -8.60 -0.13 23.69
CA GLU A 79 -10.06 -0.11 23.64
C GLU A 79 -10.64 -0.99 22.52
N GLY A 80 -9.82 -1.75 21.78
CA GLY A 80 -10.27 -2.65 20.71
C GLY A 80 -10.64 -1.95 19.39
N THR A 81 -10.33 -0.67 19.27
CA THR A 81 -10.58 0.13 18.05
C THR A 81 -9.31 0.25 17.21
N ALA A 82 -9.40 -0.02 15.91
CA ALA A 82 -8.33 0.31 14.98
C ALA A 82 -8.60 1.69 14.39
N ARG A 83 -7.77 2.69 14.68
CA ARG A 83 -7.88 4.02 14.04
C ARG A 83 -7.00 4.08 12.79
N ALA A 84 -7.57 4.46 11.65
CA ALA A 84 -6.86 4.54 10.37
C ALA A 84 -5.69 5.53 10.46
N LYS A 85 -5.91 6.69 11.10
CA LYS A 85 -4.88 7.74 11.20
C LYS A 85 -3.66 7.35 12.03
N SER A 86 -3.78 6.44 12.99
CA SER A 86 -2.68 6.07 13.89
C SER A 86 -2.02 4.74 13.54
N GLN A 87 -2.40 4.12 12.43
CA GLN A 87 -1.71 2.91 11.99
C GLN A 87 -0.24 3.22 11.67
N PRO A 88 0.69 2.33 12.02
CA PRO A 88 2.10 2.51 11.69
C PRO A 88 2.41 2.21 10.22
N ALA A 89 1.54 1.46 9.53
CA ALA A 89 1.65 1.16 8.10
C ALA A 89 0.85 2.15 7.27
N ASP A 90 1.25 2.40 6.02
CA ASP A 90 0.49 3.15 5.02
C ASP A 90 -0.59 2.25 4.40
N VAL A 91 -0.24 0.99 4.18
CA VAL A 91 -1.17 -0.08 3.82
C VAL A 91 -1.15 -1.12 4.93
N ALA A 92 -2.30 -1.28 5.59
CA ALA A 92 -2.47 -2.19 6.71
C ALA A 92 -3.33 -3.40 6.30
N LEU A 93 -2.74 -4.58 6.30
CA LEU A 93 -3.38 -5.86 6.03
C LEU A 93 -4.12 -6.36 7.28
N ASP A 94 -5.30 -6.94 7.11
CA ASP A 94 -6.00 -7.60 8.22
C ASP A 94 -5.49 -9.04 8.43
N VAL A 95 -4.21 -9.15 8.79
CA VAL A 95 -3.51 -10.43 8.93
C VAL A 95 -2.67 -10.41 10.21
N PRO A 96 -3.02 -11.20 11.25
CA PRO A 96 -2.34 -11.16 12.55
C PRO A 96 -0.84 -11.46 12.52
N SER A 97 -0.42 -12.31 11.58
CA SER A 97 0.96 -12.73 11.41
C SER A 97 1.86 -11.72 10.71
N VAL A 98 1.27 -10.72 10.06
CA VAL A 98 2.02 -9.60 9.49
C VAL A 98 2.45 -8.69 10.64
N SER A 99 3.63 -8.07 10.51
CA SER A 99 4.12 -7.17 11.57
C SER A 99 3.48 -5.80 11.41
N ALA A 100 3.35 -5.03 12.49
CA ALA A 100 2.74 -3.70 12.43
C ALA A 100 3.42 -2.79 11.40
N LYS A 101 4.74 -2.92 11.28
CA LYS A 101 5.53 -2.55 10.11
C LYS A 101 6.21 -3.83 9.65
N HIS A 102 5.94 -4.29 8.45
CA HIS A 102 6.43 -5.57 7.95
C HIS A 102 7.45 -5.35 6.84
N ALA A 103 7.09 -4.54 5.85
CA ALA A 103 7.99 -4.20 4.76
C ALA A 103 7.91 -2.70 4.48
N VAL A 104 8.95 -2.15 3.87
CA VAL A 104 8.92 -0.81 3.29
C VAL A 104 9.32 -0.92 1.83
N ILE A 105 8.45 -0.44 0.94
CA ILE A 105 8.73 -0.31 -0.49
C ILE A 105 9.01 1.16 -0.79
N THR A 106 10.16 1.44 -1.39
CA THR A 106 10.55 2.80 -1.77
C THR A 106 10.68 2.92 -3.28
N CYS A 107 10.42 4.13 -3.78
CA CYS A 107 10.59 4.53 -5.17
C CYS A 107 11.33 5.87 -5.21
N GLU A 108 12.52 5.86 -5.79
CA GLU A 108 13.28 7.04 -6.15
C GLU A 108 13.09 7.31 -7.64
N VAL A 109 12.77 8.55 -8.01
CA VAL A 109 12.62 8.96 -9.42
C VAL A 109 14.00 9.41 -9.90
N LYS A 110 14.55 8.70 -10.89
CA LYS A 110 15.87 9.01 -11.48
C LYS A 110 15.74 9.99 -12.64
N ASP A 111 14.78 9.74 -13.52
CA ASP A 111 14.43 10.63 -14.61
C ASP A 111 12.90 10.68 -14.76
N ALA A 112 12.33 11.87 -14.52
CA ALA A 112 10.90 12.11 -14.63
C ALA A 112 10.43 12.41 -16.06
N GLU A 113 11.34 12.82 -16.94
CA GLU A 113 11.05 13.26 -18.31
C GLU A 113 11.24 12.13 -19.34
N ALA A 114 11.87 11.01 -18.93
CA ALA A 114 11.93 9.80 -19.72
C ALA A 114 10.53 9.21 -20.02
N SER A 115 10.41 8.47 -21.12
CA SER A 115 9.15 7.83 -21.54
C SER A 115 9.35 6.32 -21.75
N PRO A 116 8.98 5.46 -20.77
CA PRO A 116 8.40 5.80 -19.46
C PRO A 116 9.43 6.39 -18.46
N PRO A 117 8.98 7.05 -17.39
CA PRO A 117 9.88 7.57 -16.35
C PRO A 117 10.75 6.48 -15.73
N GLU A 118 11.97 6.86 -15.33
CA GLU A 118 12.93 5.94 -14.74
C GLU A 118 12.84 5.96 -13.21
N PHE A 119 12.68 4.77 -12.64
CA PHE A 119 12.55 4.56 -11.20
C PHE A 119 13.64 3.63 -10.67
N GLU A 120 14.17 3.94 -9.49
CA GLU A 120 14.89 2.98 -8.66
C GLU A 120 13.99 2.56 -7.51
N MET A 121 13.52 1.31 -7.53
CA MET A 121 12.68 0.77 -6.46
C MET A 121 13.43 -0.22 -5.59
N LYS A 122 13.15 -0.15 -4.29
CA LYS A 122 13.74 -1.04 -3.30
C LYS A 122 12.67 -1.55 -2.35
N VAL A 123 12.94 -2.72 -1.77
CA VAL A 123 12.17 -3.28 -0.67
C VAL A 123 13.10 -3.62 0.49
N VAL A 124 12.63 -3.39 1.71
CA VAL A 124 13.30 -3.82 2.94
C VAL A 124 12.32 -4.58 3.83
N ASP A 125 12.77 -5.71 4.36
CA ASP A 125 12.08 -6.45 5.41
C ASP A 125 12.42 -5.85 6.78
N VAL A 126 11.41 -5.36 7.49
CA VAL A 126 11.56 -4.83 8.87
C VAL A 126 10.78 -5.68 9.88
N SER A 127 10.31 -6.84 9.44
CA SER A 127 9.35 -7.66 10.17
C SER A 127 9.98 -8.59 11.20
N ARG A 128 9.11 -9.30 11.94
CA ARG A 128 9.48 -10.42 12.80
C ARG A 128 9.47 -11.77 12.09
N ASN A 129 8.61 -11.93 11.08
CA ASN A 129 8.31 -13.24 10.47
C ASN A 129 8.99 -13.46 9.12
N GLY A 130 9.70 -12.44 8.62
CA GLY A 130 10.42 -12.51 7.36
C GLY A 130 9.57 -12.09 6.16
N LEU A 131 10.24 -11.59 5.15
CA LEU A 131 9.74 -11.35 3.80
C LEU A 131 10.56 -12.15 2.80
N THR A 132 9.92 -12.61 1.73
CA THR A 132 10.58 -13.33 0.63
C THR A 132 10.41 -12.55 -0.66
N LEU A 133 11.45 -12.52 -1.50
CA LEU A 133 11.44 -11.97 -2.85
C LEU A 133 11.82 -13.08 -3.84
N ASN A 134 10.95 -13.41 -4.78
CA ASN A 134 11.13 -14.47 -5.77
C ASN A 134 11.53 -15.82 -5.15
N GLY A 135 10.87 -16.20 -4.05
CA GLY A 135 11.17 -17.44 -3.30
C GLY A 135 12.42 -17.39 -2.42
N SER A 136 13.23 -16.32 -2.49
CA SER A 136 14.42 -16.14 -1.64
C SER A 136 14.11 -15.26 -0.44
N LYS A 137 14.38 -15.78 0.77
CA LYS A 137 14.17 -15.05 2.02
C LYS A 137 15.12 -13.85 2.09
N LEU A 138 14.58 -12.67 2.42
CA LEU A 138 15.37 -11.46 2.59
C LEU A 138 16.05 -11.43 3.95
N THR A 139 17.20 -10.78 4.01
CA THR A 139 17.82 -10.41 5.29
C THR A 139 17.12 -9.16 5.83
N LYS A 140 16.73 -9.22 7.10
CA LYS A 140 16.09 -8.10 7.79
C LYS A 140 16.96 -6.84 7.74
N ASP A 141 16.32 -5.69 7.58
CA ASP A 141 16.90 -4.35 7.56
C ASP A 141 17.91 -4.09 6.41
N GLN A 142 17.94 -4.97 5.39
CA GLN A 142 18.71 -4.77 4.16
C GLN A 142 17.82 -4.38 2.98
N TYR A 143 18.33 -3.50 2.13
CA TYR A 143 17.66 -3.08 0.90
C TYR A 143 17.93 -4.06 -0.24
N TYR A 144 16.85 -4.46 -0.91
CA TYR A 144 16.90 -5.27 -2.12
C TYR A 144 16.27 -4.48 -3.26
N ALA A 145 16.86 -4.55 -4.45
CA ALA A 145 16.24 -4.00 -5.65
C ALA A 145 14.93 -4.73 -5.92
N LEU A 146 13.89 -3.97 -6.26
CA LEU A 146 12.57 -4.50 -6.62
C LEU A 146 12.30 -4.14 -8.09
N LYS A 147 11.95 -5.14 -8.90
CA LYS A 147 11.73 -5.00 -10.33
C LYS A 147 10.29 -5.34 -10.69
N ASP A 148 9.84 -4.80 -11.83
CA ASP A 148 8.57 -5.20 -12.43
C ASP A 148 8.53 -6.73 -12.64
N GLY A 149 7.43 -7.35 -12.19
CA GLY A 149 7.24 -8.81 -12.24
C GLY A 149 7.78 -9.59 -11.04
N ASP A 150 8.56 -8.97 -10.14
CA ASP A 150 9.03 -9.64 -8.93
C ASP A 150 7.87 -10.07 -8.02
N VAL A 151 8.02 -11.20 -7.34
CA VAL A 151 7.02 -11.73 -6.40
C VAL A 151 7.49 -11.53 -4.97
N LEU A 152 6.69 -10.78 -4.20
CA LEU A 152 6.84 -10.62 -2.76
C LEU A 152 5.93 -11.60 -2.02
N THR A 153 6.49 -12.37 -1.08
CA THR A 153 5.71 -13.28 -0.23
C THR A 153 5.82 -12.85 1.23
N LEU A 154 4.71 -12.34 1.76
CA LEU A 154 4.50 -12.10 3.18
C LEU A 154 4.18 -13.43 3.92
N PRO A 155 4.22 -13.47 5.26
CA PRO A 155 3.91 -14.66 6.04
C PRO A 155 2.57 -15.30 5.65
N PHE A 156 2.46 -16.62 5.86
CA PHE A 156 1.26 -17.41 5.54
C PHE A 156 0.91 -17.42 4.04
N HIS A 157 1.94 -17.42 3.19
CA HIS A 157 1.81 -17.53 1.73
C HIS A 157 0.99 -16.41 1.08
N LEU A 158 1.06 -15.21 1.67
CA LEU A 158 0.50 -14.00 1.09
C LEU A 158 1.41 -13.51 -0.04
N GLU A 159 1.16 -14.01 -1.25
CA GLU A 159 1.97 -13.74 -2.43
C GLU A 159 1.39 -12.64 -3.30
N TYR A 160 2.25 -11.68 -3.66
CA TYR A 160 1.90 -10.59 -4.55
C TYR A 160 3.00 -10.36 -5.59
N ARG A 161 2.60 -10.24 -6.85
CA ARG A 161 3.47 -9.79 -7.94
C ARG A 161 3.50 -8.26 -7.97
N PHE A 162 4.69 -7.70 -7.93
CA PHE A 162 4.91 -6.28 -8.09
C PHE A 162 4.78 -5.89 -9.57
N GLU A 163 4.01 -4.85 -9.84
CA GLU A 163 3.80 -4.32 -11.19
C GLU A 163 3.94 -2.80 -11.22
N LEU A 164 4.66 -2.26 -12.21
CA LEU A 164 4.68 -0.84 -12.51
C LEU A 164 3.40 -0.39 -13.21
N ASN A 165 2.98 0.85 -12.98
CA ASN A 165 1.91 1.44 -13.77
C ASN A 165 2.42 1.72 -15.20
N PRO A 166 1.80 1.13 -16.25
CA PRO A 166 2.21 1.35 -17.63
C PRO A 166 2.09 2.82 -18.08
N GLU A 167 1.24 3.62 -17.41
CA GLU A 167 1.06 5.05 -17.69
C GLU A 167 2.19 5.93 -17.13
N GLY A 168 3.15 5.37 -16.37
CA GLY A 168 4.31 6.12 -15.90
C GLY A 168 4.00 7.19 -14.84
N VAL A 169 2.98 6.97 -14.00
CA VAL A 169 2.59 7.93 -12.96
C VAL A 169 3.71 8.09 -11.93
N LEU A 170 4.08 9.33 -11.60
CA LEU A 170 5.11 9.61 -10.59
C LEU A 170 4.60 9.40 -9.14
N PRO A 171 5.46 8.93 -8.22
CA PRO A 171 5.12 8.76 -6.81
C PRO A 171 4.94 10.12 -6.10
N ARG A 172 3.99 10.18 -5.16
CA ARG A 172 3.79 11.33 -4.27
C ARG A 172 4.89 11.39 -3.21
N ALA A 173 5.20 12.59 -2.71
CA ALA A 173 6.09 12.75 -1.57
C ALA A 173 5.60 11.94 -0.36
N THR A 174 6.55 11.42 0.42
CA THR A 174 6.25 10.78 1.71
C THR A 174 5.57 11.80 2.61
N ARG A 175 4.50 11.40 3.29
CA ARG A 175 3.86 12.28 4.27
C ARG A 175 4.78 12.43 5.49
N VAL A 176 5.04 13.68 5.88
CA VAL A 176 5.77 14.06 7.11
C VAL A 176 4.84 13.98 8.31
#